data_AF-A0A8J7SN67-F1
#
_entry.id   AF-A0A8J7SN67-F1
#
_cell.length_a   1.000
_cell.length_b   1.000
_cell.length_c   1.000
_cell.angle_alpha   90.00
_cell.angle_beta   90.00
_cell.angle_gamma   90.00
#
_symmetry.space_group_name_H-M   'P 1'
#
loop_
_entity.id
_entity.type
_entity.pdbx_description
1 polymer ?
#
loop_
_entity_poly.entity_id
_entity_poly.type
_entity_poly.pdbx_seq_one_letter_code
_entity_poly.pdbx_strand_id
1 'polypeptide(L)'
;MFKRGSKLYAIRKYKCPKCHQGDLFKTSLASMEGVYNMYPKCPKCAQDFQMEPGFYWGAMYVGYGLYCFYMLGTIGILIFGFGLTVNQSFMTALAGGIIMVPV
;
A
#
# COMPACT_ATOMS: atom_id res chain seq x y z
N MET A 1 -6.48 -18.94 5.14
CA MET A 1 -7.85 -18.38 5.12
C MET A 1 -7.98 -17.38 6.27
N PHE A 2 -7.98 -16.08 5.99
CA PHE A 2 -8.01 -15.05 7.05
C PHE A 2 -9.43 -14.91 7.61
N LYS A 3 -9.61 -15.12 8.92
CA LYS A 3 -10.91 -14.98 9.60
C LYS A 3 -11.41 -13.52 9.54
N ARG A 4 -12.72 -13.35 9.28
CA ARG A 4 -13.43 -12.08 9.43
C ARG A 4 -13.24 -11.57 10.86
N GLY A 5 -12.82 -10.31 11.02
CA GLY A 5 -12.50 -9.70 12.33
C GLY A 5 -11.01 -9.54 12.64
N SER A 6 -10.09 -10.00 11.77
CA SER A 6 -8.66 -9.75 11.94
C SER A 6 -8.22 -8.46 11.25
N LYS A 7 -7.23 -7.75 11.83
CA LYS A 7 -6.65 -6.54 11.23
C LYS A 7 -6.09 -6.81 9.82
N LEU A 8 -5.44 -7.96 9.62
CA LEU A 8 -4.95 -8.38 8.29
C LEU A 8 -6.07 -8.59 7.27
N TYR A 9 -7.24 -9.06 7.69
CA TYR A 9 -8.39 -9.15 6.80
C TYR A 9 -8.85 -7.77 6.32
N ALA A 10 -8.91 -6.77 7.22
CA ALA A 10 -9.25 -5.40 6.84
C ALA A 10 -8.23 -4.79 5.87
N ILE A 11 -6.94 -4.96 6.14
CA ILE A 11 -5.86 -4.42 5.29
C ILE A 11 -5.95 -5.01 3.88
N ARG A 12 -6.05 -6.35 3.76
CA ARG A 12 -6.02 -7.01 2.46
C ARG A 12 -7.30 -6.89 1.63
N LYS A 13 -8.43 -6.60 2.28
CA LYS A 13 -9.74 -6.41 1.61
C LYS A 13 -10.20 -4.97 1.59
N TYR A 14 -9.35 -4.02 1.99
CA TYR A 14 -9.67 -2.59 2.07
C TYR A 14 -10.99 -2.33 2.80
N LYS A 15 -11.19 -3.01 3.94
CA LYS A 15 -12.36 -2.86 4.80
C LYS A 15 -12.03 -1.95 5.98
N CYS A 16 -13.06 -1.35 6.57
CA CYS A 16 -12.93 -0.51 7.76
C CYS A 16 -12.15 -1.23 8.87
N PRO A 17 -11.12 -0.59 9.47
CA PRO A 17 -10.27 -1.22 10.48
C PRO A 17 -10.98 -1.48 11.82
N LYS A 18 -12.11 -0.79 12.07
CA LYS A 18 -12.91 -0.93 13.30
C LYS A 18 -13.98 -2.01 13.16
N CYS A 19 -14.81 -1.94 12.11
CA CYS A 19 -15.94 -2.85 11.94
C CYS A 19 -15.70 -4.01 10.96
N HIS A 20 -14.63 -3.98 10.17
CA HIS A 20 -14.25 -4.99 9.17
C HIS A 20 -15.30 -5.30 8.08
N GLN A 21 -16.40 -4.56 8.01
CA GLN A 21 -17.53 -4.81 7.11
C GLN A 21 -17.69 -3.72 6.05
N GLY A 22 -17.58 -2.44 6.43
CA GLY A 22 -17.72 -1.32 5.52
C GLY A 22 -16.52 -1.20 4.57
N ASP A 23 -16.79 -0.83 3.32
CA ASP A 23 -15.76 -0.53 2.33
C ASP A 23 -15.07 0.80 2.64
N LEU A 24 -13.76 0.82 2.44
CA LEU A 24 -12.93 2.01 2.63
C LEU A 24 -13.08 2.97 1.43
N PHE A 25 -12.94 2.42 0.22
CA PHE A 25 -13.04 3.16 -1.04
C PHE A 25 -14.44 3.07 -1.65
N LYS A 26 -14.86 4.14 -2.34
CA LYS A 26 -16.14 4.22 -3.06
C LYS A 26 -16.16 3.34 -4.31
N THR A 27 -15.00 3.10 -4.88
CA THR A 27 -14.79 2.47 -6.18
C THR A 27 -13.94 1.22 -6.02
N SER A 28 -14.19 0.21 -6.84
CA SER A 28 -13.34 -0.99 -6.90
C SER A 28 -11.97 -0.63 -7.46
N LEU A 29 -10.92 -1.33 -7.01
CA LEU A 29 -9.54 -1.17 -7.50
C LEU A 29 -9.39 -1.38 -9.02
N ALA A 30 -10.34 -2.08 -9.63
CA ALA A 30 -10.39 -2.33 -11.08
C ALA A 30 -11.00 -1.17 -11.88
N SER A 31 -11.59 -0.16 -11.23
CA SER A 31 -12.11 1.02 -11.91
C SER A 31 -10.97 1.97 -12.25
N MET A 32 -10.81 2.38 -13.50
CA MET A 32 -9.73 3.33 -13.89
C MET A 32 -9.96 4.74 -13.35
N GLU A 33 -11.20 5.07 -12.97
CA GLU A 33 -11.59 6.39 -12.50
C GLU A 33 -11.91 6.35 -11.01
N GLY A 34 -11.25 7.23 -10.24
CA GLY A 34 -11.54 7.43 -8.82
C GLY A 34 -11.13 6.31 -7.88
N VAL A 35 -10.11 5.50 -8.19
CA VAL A 35 -9.60 4.41 -7.31
C VAL A 35 -9.32 4.90 -5.88
N TYR A 36 -8.84 6.15 -5.75
CA TYR A 36 -8.46 6.75 -4.48
C TYR A 36 -9.60 7.50 -3.76
N ASN A 37 -10.82 7.46 -4.30
CA ASN A 37 -11.96 8.14 -3.67
C ASN A 37 -12.42 7.36 -2.44
N MET A 38 -12.07 7.89 -1.26
CA MET A 38 -12.46 7.31 0.01
C MET A 38 -13.78 7.90 0.51
N TYR A 39 -14.53 7.14 1.29
CA TYR A 39 -15.64 7.71 2.05
C TYR A 39 -15.09 8.62 3.17
N PRO A 40 -15.81 9.69 3.57
CA PRO A 40 -15.42 10.48 4.74
C PRO A 40 -15.66 9.70 6.05
N LYS A 41 -16.78 8.97 6.13
CA LYS A 41 -17.14 8.12 7.28
C LYS A 41 -17.51 6.72 6.81
N CYS A 42 -17.28 5.73 7.67
CA CYS A 42 -17.64 4.36 7.37
C CYS A 42 -19.16 4.20 7.20
N PRO A 43 -19.64 3.61 6.09
CA PRO A 43 -21.08 3.46 5.82
C PRO A 43 -21.81 2.47 6.75
N LYS A 44 -21.06 1.71 7.58
CA LYS A 44 -21.63 0.71 8.50
C LYS A 44 -21.56 1.11 9.98
N CYS A 45 -20.46 1.75 10.40
CA CYS A 45 -20.24 2.09 11.81
C CYS A 45 -20.10 3.59 12.07
N ALA A 46 -20.26 4.43 11.03
CA ALA A 46 -20.13 5.89 11.09
C ALA A 46 -18.79 6.42 11.64
N GLN A 47 -17.79 5.56 11.81
CA GLN A 47 -16.45 5.95 12.22
C GLN A 47 -15.84 6.88 11.16
N ASP A 48 -15.26 7.99 11.61
CA ASP A 48 -14.50 8.87 10.74
C ASP A 48 -13.26 8.15 10.22
N PHE A 49 -13.06 8.17 8.91
CA PHE A 49 -11.88 7.56 8.32
C PHE A 49 -10.67 8.48 8.44
N GLN A 50 -10.86 9.79 8.54
CA GLN A 50 -9.80 10.72 8.87
C GLN A 50 -9.78 10.94 10.38
N MET A 51 -9.00 10.10 11.09
CA MET A 51 -8.83 10.24 12.55
C MET A 51 -8.11 11.54 12.91
N GLU A 52 -7.00 11.86 12.21
CA GLU A 52 -6.34 13.16 12.27
C GLU A 52 -6.22 13.80 10.87
N PRO A 53 -6.37 15.14 10.76
CA PRO A 53 -6.06 15.84 9.52
C PRO A 53 -4.58 15.63 9.15
N GLY A 54 -4.32 15.24 7.90
CA GLY A 54 -2.96 15.03 7.41
C GLY A 54 -2.36 13.64 7.67
N PHE A 55 -3.05 12.74 8.38
CA PHE A 55 -2.54 11.39 8.64
C PHE A 55 -2.12 10.64 7.36
N TYR A 56 -2.96 10.68 6.32
CA TYR A 56 -2.69 10.05 5.03
C TYR A 56 -1.52 10.67 4.27
N TRP A 57 -1.30 11.98 4.43
CA TRP A 57 -0.13 12.65 3.87
C TRP A 57 1.16 12.18 4.57
N GLY A 58 1.16 12.09 5.90
CA GLY A 58 2.28 11.52 6.64
C GLY A 58 2.57 10.07 6.24
N ALA A 59 1.52 9.25 6.13
CA ALA A 59 1.64 7.85 5.70
C ALA A 59 2.22 7.73 4.28
N MET A 60 1.87 8.63 3.36
CA MET A 60 2.44 8.70 2.01
C MET A 60 3.95 8.95 2.04
N TYR A 61 4.42 9.92 2.84
CA TYR A 61 5.85 10.22 2.95
C TYR A 61 6.65 9.07 3.56
N VAL A 62 6.11 8.41 4.59
CA VAL A 62 6.75 7.23 5.19
C VAL A 62 6.82 6.08 4.18
N GLY A 63 5.74 5.84 3.42
CA GLY A 63 5.72 4.85 2.35
C GLY A 63 6.75 5.14 1.26
N TYR A 64 6.87 6.41 0.86
CA TYR A 64 7.88 6.83 -0.11
C TYR A 64 9.31 6.58 0.40
N GLY A 65 9.61 6.94 1.65
CA GLY A 65 10.90 6.67 2.27
C GLY A 65 11.26 5.18 2.27
N LEU A 66 10.32 4.32 2.70
CA LEU A 66 10.51 2.86 2.68
C LEU A 66 10.76 2.32 1.27
N TYR A 67 10.06 2.84 0.26
CA TYR A 67 10.27 2.45 -1.13
C TYR A 67 11.65 2.88 -1.66
N CYS A 68 12.12 4.08 -1.31
CA CYS A 68 13.47 4.54 -1.64
C CYS A 68 14.54 3.63 -0.99
N PHE A 69 14.37 3.27 0.28
CA PHE A 69 15.28 2.33 0.95
C PHE A 69 15.28 0.95 0.27
N TYR A 70 14.12 0.45 -0.14
CA TYR A 70 14.03 -0.79 -0.91
C TYR A 70 14.80 -0.70 -2.23
N MET A 71 14.56 0.35 -3.03
CA MET A 71 15.22 0.54 -4.32
C MET A 71 16.74 0.69 -4.20
N LEU A 72 17.20 1.60 -3.34
CA LEU A 72 18.63 1.85 -3.17
C LEU A 72 19.33 0.65 -2.52
N GLY A 73 18.69 0.02 -1.53
CA GLY A 73 19.22 -1.16 -0.85
C GLY A 73 19.36 -2.36 -1.77
N THR A 74 18.33 -2.67 -2.57
CA THR A 74 18.39 -3.78 -3.53
C THR A 74 19.44 -3.55 -4.60
N ILE A 75 19.46 -2.38 -5.23
CA ILE A 75 20.47 -2.04 -6.25
C ILE A 75 21.88 -2.10 -5.65
N GLY A 76 22.09 -1.53 -4.46
CA GLY A 76 23.38 -1.58 -3.78
C GLY A 76 23.86 -3.01 -3.51
N ILE A 77 22.98 -3.88 -2.98
CA ILE A 77 23.32 -5.28 -2.70
C ILE A 77 23.65 -6.05 -3.99
N LEU A 78 22.92 -5.80 -5.07
CA LEU A 78 23.12 -6.49 -6.35
C LEU A 78 24.43 -6.08 -7.04
N ILE A 79 24.79 -4.79 -6.98
CA ILE A 79 26.04 -4.28 -7.56
C ILE A 79 27.25 -4.70 -6.71
N PHE A 80 27.24 -4.42 -5.40
CA PHE A 80 28.40 -4.67 -4.54
C PHE A 80 28.55 -6.14 -4.13
N GLY A 81 27.45 -6.89 -4.02
CA GLY A 81 27.47 -8.30 -3.62
C GLY A 81 27.61 -9.28 -4.78
N PHE A 82 26.96 -9.01 -5.91
CA PHE A 82 26.88 -9.94 -7.04
C PHE A 82 27.55 -9.42 -8.33
N GLY A 83 28.09 -8.20 -8.33
CA GLY A 83 28.79 -7.62 -9.49
C GLY A 83 27.89 -7.41 -10.72
N LEU A 84 26.58 -7.34 -10.53
CA LEU A 84 25.61 -7.16 -11.62
C LEU A 84 25.76 -5.76 -12.24
N THR A 85 25.47 -5.67 -13.54
CA THR A 85 25.42 -4.37 -14.22
C THR A 85 24.30 -3.49 -13.65
N VAL A 86 24.46 -2.16 -13.77
CA VAL A 86 23.46 -1.18 -13.29
C VAL A 86 22.07 -1.48 -13.88
N ASN A 87 22.01 -1.79 -15.18
CA ASN A 87 20.76 -2.07 -15.87
C ASN A 87 20.06 -3.33 -15.32
N GLN A 88 20.80 -4.41 -15.06
CA GLN A 88 20.21 -5.63 -14.49
C GLN A 88 19.71 -5.42 -13.06
N SER A 89 20.47 -4.69 -12.25
CA SER A 89 20.10 -4.37 -10.87
C SER A 89 18.85 -3.48 -10.80
N PHE A 90 18.74 -2.53 -11.72
CA PHE A 90 17.57 -1.67 -11.81
C PHE A 90 16.31 -2.43 -12.27
N MET A 91 16.43 -3.28 -13.30
CA MET A 91 15.30 -4.08 -13.80
C MET A 91 14.78 -5.07 -12.75
N THR A 92 15.67 -5.69 -11.98
CA THR A 92 15.27 -6.63 -10.91
C THR A 92 14.59 -5.92 -9.74
N ALA A 93 15.09 -4.74 -9.35
CA ALA A 93 14.44 -3.91 -8.32
C ALA A 93 13.04 -3.42 -8.75
N LEU A 94 12.87 -3.04 -10.03
CA LEU A 94 11.55 -2.68 -10.57
C LEU A 94 10.59 -3.86 -10.61
N ALA A 95 11.05 -5.02 -11.08
CA ALA A 95 10.23 -6.23 -11.11
C ALA A 95 9.77 -6.63 -9.71
N GLY A 96 10.66 -6.57 -8.72
CA GLY A 96 10.33 -6.82 -7.32
C GLY A 96 9.36 -5.77 -6.74
N GLY A 97 9.54 -4.50 -7.07
CA GLY A 97 8.64 -3.41 -6.66
C GLY A 97 7.21 -3.59 -7.18
N ILE A 98 7.04 -3.96 -8.46
CA ILE A 98 5.71 -4.21 -9.06
C ILE A 98 5.00 -5.38 -8.38
N ILE A 99 5.72 -6.45 -8.03
CA ILE A 99 5.15 -7.59 -7.31
C ILE A 99 4.69 -7.19 -5.90
N MET A 100 5.44 -6.28 -5.26
CA MET A 100 5.19 -5.86 -3.89
C MET A 100 4.07 -4.82 -3.76
N VAL A 101 3.74 -4.09 -4.84
CA VAL A 101 2.61 -3.16 -4.89
C VAL A 101 1.40 -3.91 -5.47
N PRO A 102 0.53 -4.51 -4.64
CA PRO A 102 -0.73 -5.05 -5.14
C PRO A 102 -1.63 -3.89 -5.56
N VAL A 103 -1.86 -3.79 -6.87
CA VAL A 103 -2.91 -2.96 -7.48
C VAL A 103 -4.28 -3.39 -6.96
#